data_AF-A0A963KNZ3-F1
#
_entry.id   AF-A0A963KNZ3-F1
#
_cell.length_a   1.000
_cell.length_b   1.000
_cell.length_c   1.000
_cell.angle_alpha   90.00
_cell.angle_beta   90.00
_cell.angle_gamma   90.00
#
_symmetry.space_group_name_H-M   'P 1'
#
loop_
_entity.id
_entity.type
_entity.pdbx_description
1 polymer ?
#
loop_
_entity_poly.entity_id
_entity_poly.type
_entity_poly.pdbx_seq_one_letter_code
_entity_poly.pdbx_strand_id
1 'polypeptide(L)'
;SRKMHLHARRLVIDHPDGPPLDVTADLPEHFAKSMEQLGFTLADGSIEIAPAPEPTRETKKRAAKAHAKQYRKERRGERRSRTRPAPKGPGTKKSVGLKPGPRKPGGNKPAGKGKR
;
A
#
# COMPACT_ATOMS: atom_id res chain seq x y z
N SER A 1 25.37 34.33 9.08
CA SER A 1 24.07 34.76 8.51
C SER A 1 22.96 34.35 9.47
N ARG A 2 21.94 35.20 9.70
CA ARG A 2 20.71 34.81 10.41
C ARG A 2 19.61 34.30 9.47
N LYS A 3 19.89 34.23 8.16
CA LYS A 3 18.94 33.73 7.14
C LYS A 3 18.93 32.20 7.14
N MET A 4 17.80 31.63 6.74
CA MET A 4 17.67 30.19 6.57
C MET A 4 18.58 29.68 5.45
N HIS A 5 19.37 28.64 5.74
CA HIS A 5 20.14 27.89 4.76
C HIS A 5 19.30 26.74 4.19
N LEU A 6 18.09 27.06 3.73
CA LEU A 6 17.18 26.13 3.07
C LEU A 6 16.80 26.73 1.72
N HIS A 7 17.07 26.01 0.64
CA HIS A 7 16.76 26.44 -0.72
C HIS A 7 16.22 25.27 -1.53
N ALA A 8 14.96 25.36 -1.97
CA ALA A 8 14.36 24.39 -2.88
C ALA A 8 14.77 24.74 -4.31
N ARG A 9 15.82 24.08 -4.81
CA ARG A 9 16.46 24.43 -6.09
C ARG A 9 15.71 23.94 -7.31
N ARG A 10 15.12 22.74 -7.28
CA ARG A 10 14.44 22.11 -8.42
C ARG A 10 13.01 21.72 -8.04
N LEU A 11 12.07 21.98 -8.93
CA LEU A 11 10.67 21.63 -8.79
C LEU A 11 10.20 20.93 -10.07
N VAL A 12 9.69 19.71 -9.92
CA VAL A 12 9.06 18.95 -11.01
C VAL A 12 7.60 18.74 -10.66
N ILE A 13 6.69 19.27 -11.48
CA ILE A 13 5.24 19.16 -11.30
C ILE A 13 4.59 18.68 -12.59
N ASP A 14 3.67 17.73 -12.49
CA ASP A 14 2.87 17.29 -13.63
C ASP A 14 1.87 18.38 -14.04
N HIS A 15 1.86 18.74 -15.33
CA HIS A 15 0.93 19.71 -15.86
C HIS A 15 -0.37 19.01 -16.33
N PRO A 16 -1.57 19.53 -16.03
CA PRO A 16 -2.83 18.88 -16.41
C PRO A 16 -3.02 18.77 -17.93
N ASP A 17 -2.63 19.82 -18.67
CA ASP A 17 -2.85 19.93 -20.11
C ASP A 17 -1.56 19.81 -20.95
N GLY A 18 -0.45 19.35 -20.36
CA GLY A 18 0.86 19.47 -21.00
C GLY A 18 1.97 18.60 -20.40
N PRO A 19 3.21 18.73 -20.91
CA PRO A 19 4.36 18.04 -20.34
C PRO A 19 4.65 18.55 -18.91
N PRO A 20 5.29 17.72 -18.06
CA PRO A 20 5.69 18.14 -16.71
C PRO A 20 6.56 19.41 -16.72
N LEU A 21 6.30 20.31 -15.78
CA LEU A 21 7.08 21.51 -15.57
C LEU A 21 8.31 21.17 -14.71
N ASP A 22 9.50 21.35 -15.28
CA ASP A 22 10.79 21.20 -14.56
C ASP A 22 11.48 22.56 -14.50
N VAL A 23 11.54 23.15 -13.30
CA VAL A 23 12.13 24.49 -13.08
C VAL A 23 13.26 24.39 -12.08
N THR A 24 14.36 25.08 -12.39
CA THR A 24 15.52 25.22 -11.52
C THR A 24 15.80 26.68 -11.18
N ALA A 25 16.12 26.96 -9.92
CA ALA A 25 16.51 28.27 -9.44
C ALA A 25 18.01 28.33 -9.10
N ASP A 26 18.56 29.55 -9.10
CA ASP A 26 19.94 29.81 -8.71
C ASP A 26 20.09 29.95 -7.18
N LEU A 27 21.31 29.65 -6.72
CA LEU A 27 21.64 29.60 -5.31
C LEU A 27 21.67 31.00 -4.68
N PRO A 28 20.97 31.23 -3.56
CA PRO A 28 21.05 32.51 -2.85
C PRO A 28 22.46 32.80 -2.31
N GLU A 29 22.85 34.08 -2.35
CA GLU A 29 24.21 34.52 -2.00
C GLU A 29 24.67 34.07 -0.59
N HIS A 30 23.77 34.09 0.41
CA HIS A 30 24.13 33.69 1.77
C HIS A 30 24.39 32.19 1.90
N PHE A 31 23.77 31.37 1.06
CA PHE A 31 23.97 29.93 1.03
C PHE A 31 25.21 29.56 0.21
N ALA A 32 25.45 30.26 -0.91
CA ALA A 32 26.65 30.09 -1.73
C ALA A 32 27.94 30.27 -0.91
N LYS A 33 28.03 31.36 -0.12
CA LYS A 33 29.17 31.62 0.77
C LYS A 33 29.44 30.48 1.75
N SER A 34 28.39 29.87 2.30
CA SER A 34 28.54 28.74 3.22
C SER A 34 28.97 27.46 2.50
N MET A 35 28.50 27.22 1.27
CA MET A 35 28.95 26.08 0.47
C MET A 35 30.45 26.20 0.11
N GLU A 36 30.89 27.39 -0.31
CA GLU A 36 32.29 27.68 -0.61
C GLU A 36 33.21 27.48 0.61
N GLN A 37 32.79 27.96 1.78
CA GLN A 37 33.55 27.78 3.02
C GLN A 37 33.71 26.31 3.43
N LEU A 38 32.72 25.48 3.11
CA LEU A 38 32.74 24.04 3.38
C LEU A 38 33.43 23.24 2.26
N GLY A 39 33.79 23.88 1.15
CA GLY A 39 34.42 23.24 0.00
C GLY A 39 33.46 22.38 -0.84
N PHE A 40 32.15 22.62 -0.75
CA PHE A 40 31.16 21.92 -1.57
C PHE A 40 30.93 22.61 -2.91
N THR A 41 30.66 21.81 -3.94
CA THR A 41 30.31 22.26 -5.28
C THR A 41 28.84 21.96 -5.59
N LEU A 42 28.26 22.66 -6.57
CA LEU A 42 26.88 22.43 -7.00
C LEU A 42 26.65 21.01 -7.56
N ALA A 43 27.70 20.39 -8.09
CA ALA A 43 27.64 19.04 -8.66
C ALA A 43 27.38 17.98 -7.56
N ASP A 44 27.89 18.20 -6.35
CA ASP A 44 27.80 17.25 -5.24
C ASP A 44 26.36 16.98 -4.79
N GLY A 45 25.44 17.92 -5.07
CA GLY A 45 24.01 17.82 -4.74
C GLY A 45 23.11 17.41 -5.91
N SER A 46 23.66 17.09 -7.08
CA SER A 46 22.86 16.72 -8.26
C SER A 46 22.36 15.28 -8.16
N ILE A 47 21.22 15.10 -7.49
CA ILE A 47 20.56 13.80 -7.41
C ILE A 47 19.59 13.66 -8.59
N GLU A 48 19.81 12.64 -9.41
CA GLU A 48 18.83 12.21 -10.42
C GLU A 48 17.64 11.57 -9.72
N ILE A 49 16.50 12.25 -9.75
CA ILE A 49 15.24 11.67 -9.28
C ILE A 49 14.75 10.73 -10.36
N ALA A 50 15.01 9.43 -10.18
CA ALA A 50 14.48 8.41 -11.07
C ALA A 50 12.94 8.45 -11.05
N PRO A 51 12.28 8.35 -12.21
CA PRO A 51 10.82 8.26 -12.25
C PRO A 51 10.37 7.03 -11.45
N ALA A 52 9.24 7.16 -10.76
CA ALA A 52 8.66 6.03 -10.05
C ALA A 52 8.48 4.85 -11.02
N PRO A 53 8.88 3.63 -10.65
CA PRO A 53 8.79 2.50 -11.57
C PRO A 53 7.34 2.26 -11.96
N GLU A 54 7.11 2.02 -13.25
CA GLU A 54 5.76 1.72 -13.72
C GLU A 54 5.19 0.48 -13.00
N PRO A 55 3.91 0.51 -12.57
CA PRO A 55 3.31 -0.62 -11.90
C PRO A 55 3.29 -1.85 -12.82
N THR A 56 3.98 -2.90 -12.39
CA THR A 56 4.04 -4.17 -13.13
C THR A 56 2.65 -4.77 -13.34
N ARG A 57 2.48 -5.64 -14.34
CA ARG A 57 1.20 -6.31 -14.62
C ARG A 57 0.62 -7.02 -13.40
N GLU A 58 1.48 -7.56 -12.53
CA GLU A 58 1.08 -8.27 -11.31
C GLU A 58 0.49 -7.33 -10.25
N THR A 59 1.11 -6.16 -10.03
CA THR A 59 0.61 -5.16 -9.08
C THR A 59 -0.76 -4.62 -9.52
N LYS A 60 -0.93 -4.34 -10.82
CA LYS A 60 -2.22 -3.96 -11.42
C LYS A 60 -3.29 -5.03 -11.16
N LYS A 61 -2.97 -6.32 -11.39
CA LYS A 61 -3.88 -7.44 -11.10
C LYS A 61 -4.24 -7.54 -9.62
N ARG A 62 -3.29 -7.34 -8.71
CA ARG A 62 -3.53 -7.37 -7.26
C ARG A 62 -4.44 -6.22 -6.81
N ALA A 63 -4.21 -5.01 -7.32
CA ALA A 63 -5.05 -3.84 -7.06
C ALA A 63 -6.48 -4.06 -7.53
N ALA A 64 -6.68 -4.58 -8.75
CA ALA A 64 -8.00 -4.90 -9.29
C ALA A 64 -8.75 -5.95 -8.44
N LYS A 65 -8.06 -7.01 -8.00
CA LYS A 65 -8.65 -8.03 -7.11
C LYS A 65 -9.03 -7.45 -5.74
N ALA A 66 -8.20 -6.57 -5.18
CA ALA A 66 -8.48 -5.90 -3.92
C ALA A 66 -9.73 -5.00 -4.03
N HIS A 67 -9.80 -4.20 -5.09
CA HIS A 67 -10.96 -3.35 -5.40
C HIS A 67 -12.25 -4.18 -5.55
N ALA A 68 -12.23 -5.27 -6.33
CA ALA A 68 -13.39 -6.15 -6.48
C ALA A 68 -13.84 -6.80 -5.16
N LYS A 69 -12.89 -7.17 -4.30
CA LYS A 69 -13.17 -7.72 -2.96
C LYS A 69 -13.81 -6.68 -2.05
N GLN A 70 -13.31 -5.44 -2.06
CA GLN A 70 -13.85 -4.34 -1.29
C GLN A 70 -15.28 -4.04 -1.73
N TYR A 71 -15.50 -3.90 -3.03
CA TYR A 71 -16.83 -3.68 -3.60
C TYR A 71 -17.82 -4.81 -3.26
N ARG A 72 -17.40 -6.08 -3.32
CA ARG A 72 -18.23 -7.22 -2.90
C ARG A 72 -18.60 -7.13 -1.41
N LYS A 73 -17.67 -6.71 -0.54
CA LYS A 73 -17.91 -6.57 0.90
C LYS A 73 -18.89 -5.44 1.20
N GLU A 74 -18.76 -4.30 0.54
CA GLU A 74 -19.67 -3.15 0.66
C GLU A 74 -21.09 -3.57 0.27
N ARG A 75 -21.26 -4.23 -0.88
CA ARG A 75 -22.56 -4.79 -1.28
C ARG A 75 -23.08 -5.91 -0.37
N ARG A 76 -22.21 -6.59 0.41
CA ARG A 76 -22.62 -7.66 1.34
C ARG A 76 -23.38 -7.10 2.54
N GLY A 77 -23.09 -5.89 2.99
CA GLY A 77 -23.84 -5.21 4.05
C GLY A 77 -25.31 -5.02 3.67
N GLU A 78 -25.54 -4.50 2.46
CA GLU A 78 -26.87 -4.29 1.88
C GLU A 78 -27.64 -5.60 1.64
N ARG A 79 -26.96 -6.68 1.29
CA ARG A 79 -27.58 -8.02 1.20
C ARG A 79 -27.96 -8.57 2.57
N ARG A 80 -27.14 -8.34 3.61
CA ARG A 80 -27.41 -8.82 4.98
C ARG A 80 -28.59 -8.11 5.63
N SER A 81 -28.85 -6.84 5.32
CA SER A 81 -30.03 -6.13 5.82
C SER A 81 -31.34 -6.61 5.16
N ARG A 82 -31.29 -7.12 3.92
CA ARG A 82 -32.46 -7.69 3.22
C ARG A 82 -32.91 -9.06 3.75
N THR A 83 -32.00 -9.85 4.30
CA THR A 83 -32.31 -11.21 4.80
C THR A 83 -32.39 -11.28 6.34
N ARG A 84 -32.25 -10.15 7.04
CA ARG A 84 -32.40 -10.09 8.50
C ARG A 84 -33.77 -9.48 8.84
N PRO A 85 -34.63 -10.14 9.63
CA PRO A 85 -35.84 -9.50 10.13
C PRO A 85 -35.44 -8.31 11.03
N ALA A 86 -36.28 -7.27 11.09
CA ALA A 86 -36.04 -6.03 11.82
C ALA A 86 -35.53 -6.29 13.26
N PRO A 87 -34.60 -5.46 13.79
CA PRO A 87 -34.04 -5.68 15.12
C PRO A 87 -35.10 -5.40 16.20
N LYS A 88 -35.62 -6.44 16.85
CA LYS A 88 -36.29 -6.32 18.15
C LYS A 88 -35.24 -6.16 19.25
N GLY A 89 -35.11 -4.95 19.79
CA GLY A 89 -34.66 -4.65 21.16
C GLY A 89 -33.26 -5.12 21.61
N PRO A 90 -32.77 -4.65 22.78
CA PRO A 90 -31.40 -4.91 23.23
C PRO A 90 -31.32 -6.28 23.90
N GLY A 91 -30.50 -7.18 23.35
CA GLY A 91 -30.34 -8.55 23.86
C GLY A 91 -28.93 -9.09 23.62
N THR A 92 -28.09 -8.93 24.64
CA THR A 92 -27.02 -9.85 25.08
C THR A 92 -25.95 -10.27 24.06
N LYS A 93 -24.78 -9.64 24.19
CA LYS A 93 -23.49 -10.14 23.67
C LYS A 93 -23.19 -11.52 24.29
N LYS A 94 -22.86 -12.52 23.48
CA LYS A 94 -22.17 -13.74 23.95
C LYS A 94 -20.95 -14.02 23.07
N SER A 95 -19.82 -13.59 23.59
CA SER A 95 -18.47 -14.00 23.22
C SER A 95 -18.18 -15.39 23.76
N VAL A 96 -17.83 -16.35 22.91
CA VAL A 96 -17.09 -17.58 23.28
C VAL A 96 -16.39 -18.01 21.98
N GLY A 97 -15.09 -18.21 21.87
CA GLY A 97 -14.09 -18.67 22.83
C GLY A 97 -13.27 -19.73 22.09
N LEU A 98 -11.95 -19.65 22.22
CA LEU A 98 -10.92 -20.38 21.48
C LEU A 98 -10.85 -21.90 21.77
N LYS A 99 -10.51 -22.69 20.73
CA LYS A 99 -9.60 -23.90 20.68
C LYS A 99 -10.07 -25.24 21.34
N PRO A 100 -9.35 -26.39 21.19
CA PRO A 100 -8.62 -27.02 20.05
C PRO A 100 -8.85 -28.58 19.93
N GLY A 101 -8.29 -29.22 18.88
CA GLY A 101 -7.75 -30.61 18.97
C GLY A 101 -8.25 -31.67 17.96
N PRO A 102 -7.36 -32.45 17.28
CA PRO A 102 -7.75 -33.53 16.38
C PRO A 102 -7.72 -34.90 17.09
N ARG A 103 -8.68 -35.79 16.81
CA ARG A 103 -8.65 -37.19 17.25
C ARG A 103 -8.77 -38.12 16.05
N LYS A 104 -7.73 -38.93 15.85
CA LYS A 104 -7.73 -40.19 15.07
C LYS A 104 -7.69 -41.32 16.12
N PRO A 105 -8.50 -42.37 16.00
CA PRO A 105 -7.99 -43.70 15.60
C PRO A 105 -9.05 -44.42 14.73
N GLY A 106 -8.91 -45.59 14.13
CA GLY A 106 -8.02 -46.75 14.16
C GLY A 106 -8.76 -47.82 13.32
N GLY A 107 -8.05 -48.70 12.63
CA GLY A 107 -8.61 -49.51 11.53
C GLY A 107 -9.31 -50.81 11.94
N ASN A 108 -9.94 -51.47 10.96
CA ASN A 108 -9.82 -52.93 10.76
C ASN A 108 -10.29 -53.36 9.35
N LYS A 109 -9.55 -54.32 8.77
CA LYS A 109 -9.78 -55.03 7.48
C LYS A 109 -10.62 -56.31 7.77
N PRO A 110 -11.31 -56.97 6.80
CA PRO A 110 -10.67 -58.02 5.95
C PRO A 110 -11.29 -58.13 4.52
N ALA A 111 -10.57 -58.39 3.42
CA ALA A 111 -10.04 -59.66 2.85
C ALA A 111 -10.82 -60.17 1.59
N GLY A 112 -10.09 -60.71 0.61
CA GLY A 112 -10.59 -61.39 -0.62
C GLY A 112 -9.82 -60.92 -1.86
N LYS A 113 -8.66 -61.44 -2.29
CA LYS A 113 -8.15 -62.78 -2.67
C LYS A 113 -8.36 -63.13 -4.15
N GLY A 114 -7.25 -63.24 -4.89
CA GLY A 114 -7.10 -64.00 -6.16
C GLY A 114 -6.90 -63.11 -7.40
N LYS A 115 -6.05 -63.43 -8.38
CA LYS A 115 -5.21 -64.62 -8.64
C LYS A 115 -4.30 -64.29 -9.82
N ARG A 116 -3.08 -64.87 -9.78
CA ARG A 116 -2.23 -65.29 -10.91
C ARG A 116 -1.43 -64.23 -11.66
#